data_AF-A0A897NNI9-F1
#
_entry.id   AF-A0A897NNI9-F1
#
_cell.length_a   1.000
_cell.length_b   1.000
_cell.length_c   1.000
_cell.angle_alpha   90.00
_cell.angle_beta   90.00
_cell.angle_gamma   90.00
#
_symmetry.space_group_name_H-M   'P 1'
#
loop_
_entity.id
_entity.type
_entity.pdbx_description
1 polymer ?
#
loop_
_entity_poly.entity_id
_entity_poly.type
_entity_poly.pdbx_seq_one_letter_code
_entity_poly.pdbx_strand_id
1 'polypeptide(L)'
;MSDPLPEDRSPEPVTVESMTSDLHDLGVEAGQTVLVHGSLSALGWVCGGAPAVVDALKRVVGETGTIVMPTHSPGNRDPANMSDPPIPESWYDTVREQMPPYRPAVTPTQGMGAIAECFRSCPAGRRSDHP
;
A
#
# COMPACT_ATOMS: atom_id res chain seq x y z
N MET A 1 -8.57 18.65 13.43
CA MET A 1 -8.45 19.40 12.16
C MET A 1 -9.52 18.85 11.24
N SER A 2 -10.30 19.69 10.55
CA SER A 2 -11.23 19.23 9.52
C SER A 2 -10.40 18.65 8.37
N ASP A 3 -10.87 17.56 7.76
CA ASP A 3 -10.27 17.08 6.51
C ASP A 3 -10.42 18.17 5.44
N PRO A 4 -9.40 18.38 4.58
CA PRO A 4 -9.47 19.33 3.49
C PRO A 4 -10.58 18.94 2.50
N LEU A 5 -11.25 19.94 1.93
CA LEU A 5 -12.29 19.70 0.93
C LEU A 5 -11.65 19.14 -0.36
N PRO A 6 -12.40 18.41 -1.21
CA PRO A 6 -11.88 17.89 -2.49
C PRO A 6 -11.19 18.95 -3.36
N GLU A 7 -11.78 20.14 -3.46
CA GLU A 7 -11.25 21.29 -4.21
C GLU A 7 -9.95 21.87 -3.61
N ASP A 8 -9.71 21.66 -2.32
CA ASP A 8 -8.45 22.05 -1.66
C ASP A 8 -7.30 21.09 -2.00
N ARG A 9 -7.62 19.88 -2.49
CA ARG A 9 -6.64 18.82 -2.79
C ARG A 9 -6.21 18.81 -4.25
N SER A 10 -7.11 19.12 -5.18
CA SER A 10 -6.79 19.23 -6.60
C SER A 10 -7.85 20.06 -7.36
N PRO A 11 -7.47 20.76 -8.44
CA PRO A 11 -8.41 21.57 -9.23
C PRO A 11 -9.42 20.74 -10.00
N GLU A 12 -9.07 19.50 -10.34
CA GLU A 12 -9.91 18.51 -11.00
C GLU A 12 -9.79 17.16 -10.28
N PRO A 13 -10.77 16.26 -10.38
CA PRO A 13 -10.67 14.90 -9.89
C PRO A 13 -9.55 14.12 -10.58
N VAL A 14 -8.72 13.43 -9.79
CA VAL A 14 -7.78 12.45 -10.33
C VAL A 14 -8.51 11.14 -10.58
N THR A 15 -8.41 10.62 -11.79
CA THR A 15 -9.18 9.46 -12.28
C THR A 15 -8.25 8.33 -12.73
N VAL A 16 -8.81 7.15 -12.96
CA VAL A 16 -8.07 6.02 -13.56
C VAL A 16 -7.48 6.43 -14.91
N GLU A 17 -8.23 7.14 -15.74
CA GLU A 17 -7.77 7.56 -17.07
C GLU A 17 -6.61 8.56 -16.96
N SER A 18 -6.75 9.61 -16.14
CA SER A 18 -5.72 10.63 -15.99
C SER A 18 -4.42 10.01 -15.45
N MET A 19 -4.51 9.17 -14.40
CA MET A 19 -3.34 8.48 -13.86
C MET A 19 -2.72 7.51 -14.87
N THR A 20 -3.51 6.83 -15.70
CA THR A 20 -2.98 5.93 -16.75
C THR A 20 -2.17 6.74 -17.79
N SER A 21 -2.68 7.90 -18.20
CA SER A 21 -1.96 8.81 -19.10
C SER A 21 -0.68 9.33 -18.45
N ASP A 22 -0.77 9.83 -17.21
CA ASP A 22 0.39 10.36 -16.48
C ASP A 22 1.49 9.31 -16.28
N LEU A 23 1.12 8.05 -15.99
CA LEU A 23 2.06 6.94 -15.87
C LEU A 23 2.71 6.58 -17.20
N HIS A 24 1.95 6.60 -18.29
CA HIS A 24 2.48 6.38 -19.64
C HIS A 24 3.46 7.49 -20.04
N ASP A 25 3.12 8.76 -19.77
CA ASP A 25 3.97 9.91 -20.04
C ASP A 25 5.25 9.90 -19.19
N LEU A 26 5.20 9.30 -18.00
CA LEU A 26 6.37 9.02 -17.15
C LEU A 26 7.26 7.89 -17.69
N GLY A 27 6.79 7.12 -18.69
CA GLY A 27 7.52 6.02 -19.32
C GLY A 27 7.19 4.63 -18.76
N VAL A 28 6.09 4.49 -18.02
CA VAL A 28 5.57 3.17 -17.64
C VAL A 28 4.84 2.58 -18.84
N GLU A 29 5.31 1.43 -19.30
CA GLU A 29 4.80 0.78 -20.51
C GLU A 29 4.25 -0.62 -20.22
N ALA A 30 3.40 -1.11 -21.13
CA ALA A 30 2.84 -2.45 -21.05
C ALA A 30 3.94 -3.52 -21.03
N GLY A 31 3.75 -4.54 -20.20
CA GLY A 31 4.69 -5.67 -20.04
C GLY A 31 5.85 -5.40 -19.08
N GLN A 32 6.02 -4.19 -18.54
CA GLN A 32 7.07 -3.90 -17.59
C GLN A 32 6.83 -4.56 -16.21
N THR A 33 7.93 -4.77 -15.48
CA THR A 33 7.89 -5.08 -14.04
C THR A 33 8.20 -3.79 -13.26
N VAL A 34 7.26 -3.35 -12.43
CA VAL A 34 7.36 -2.12 -11.66
C VAL A 34 7.23 -2.38 -10.16
N LEU A 35 8.15 -1.81 -9.37
CA LEU A 35 8.07 -1.75 -7.91
C LEU A 35 7.53 -0.37 -7.52
N VAL A 36 6.40 -0.32 -6.84
CA VAL A 36 5.66 0.92 -6.58
C VAL A 36 5.66 1.27 -5.09
N HIS A 37 6.04 2.51 -4.81
CA HIS A 37 5.77 3.22 -3.55
C HIS A 37 4.91 4.43 -3.88
N GLY A 38 3.83 4.66 -3.13
CA GLY A 38 2.90 5.75 -3.43
C GLY A 38 2.21 6.32 -2.20
N SER A 39 1.93 7.62 -2.25
CA SER A 39 1.14 8.33 -1.26
C SER A 39 -0.19 8.77 -1.88
N LEU A 40 -1.30 8.21 -1.43
CA LEU A 40 -2.62 8.52 -1.97
C LEU A 40 -2.99 10.01 -1.78
N SER A 41 -2.56 10.62 -0.68
CA SER A 41 -2.83 12.04 -0.43
C SER A 41 -2.02 12.97 -1.34
N ALA A 42 -0.83 12.55 -1.77
CA ALA A 42 0.01 13.33 -2.67
C ALA A 42 -0.53 13.40 -4.11
N LEU A 43 -1.47 12.52 -4.46
CA LEU A 43 -2.14 12.52 -5.76
C LEU A 43 -3.29 13.54 -5.86
N GLY A 44 -3.61 14.28 -4.79
CA GLY A 44 -4.79 15.15 -4.77
C GLY A 44 -6.08 14.38 -4.43
N TRP A 45 -7.24 14.78 -4.95
CA TRP A 45 -8.50 14.07 -4.73
C TRP A 45 -8.71 12.98 -5.79
N VAL A 46 -8.51 11.72 -5.41
CA VAL A 46 -8.65 10.57 -6.31
C VAL A 46 -10.08 10.03 -6.28
N CYS A 47 -10.75 10.08 -7.43
CA CYS A 47 -12.07 9.48 -7.62
C CYS A 47 -11.97 7.96 -7.39
N GLY A 48 -12.57 7.47 -6.30
CA GLY A 48 -12.51 6.06 -5.91
C GLY A 48 -11.31 5.67 -5.04
N GLY A 49 -10.43 6.60 -4.68
CA GLY A 49 -9.33 6.37 -3.73
C GLY A 49 -8.29 5.35 -4.20
N ALA A 50 -7.76 4.55 -3.27
CA ALA A 50 -6.71 3.57 -3.55
C ALA A 50 -7.06 2.55 -4.66
N PRO A 51 -8.29 1.99 -4.77
CA PRO A 51 -8.68 1.14 -5.88
C PRO A 51 -8.40 1.74 -7.26
N ALA A 52 -8.70 3.03 -7.46
CA ALA A 52 -8.47 3.69 -8.74
C ALA A 52 -6.98 3.77 -9.10
N VAL A 53 -6.10 3.93 -8.11
CA VAL A 53 -4.64 3.91 -8.33
C VAL A 53 -4.19 2.51 -8.75
N VAL A 54 -4.71 1.48 -8.08
CA VAL A 54 -4.40 0.07 -8.43
C VAL A 54 -4.89 -0.26 -9.84
N ASP A 55 -6.08 0.20 -10.23
CA ASP A 55 -6.63 -0.03 -11.56
C ASP A 55 -5.86 0.72 -12.64
N ALA A 56 -5.41 1.96 -12.39
CA ALA A 56 -4.56 2.71 -13.31
C ALA A 56 -3.21 2.00 -13.51
N LEU A 57 -2.58 1.52 -12.43
CA LEU A 57 -1.36 0.72 -12.51
C LEU A 57 -1.59 -0.54 -13.34
N LYS A 58 -2.62 -1.34 -13.03
CA LYS A 58 -2.94 -2.55 -13.81
C LYS A 58 -3.18 -2.25 -15.29
N ARG A 59 -3.84 -1.14 -15.59
CA ARG A 59 -4.12 -0.72 -16.96
C ARG A 59 -2.86 -0.35 -17.73
N VAL A 60 -1.94 0.41 -17.12
CA VAL A 60 -0.72 0.86 -17.81
C VAL A 60 0.28 -0.28 -18.06
N VAL A 61 0.51 -1.18 -17.09
CA VAL A 61 1.41 -2.33 -17.30
C VAL A 61 0.75 -3.50 -18.01
N GLY A 62 -0.58 -3.59 -18.01
CA GLY A 62 -1.33 -4.65 -18.68
C GLY A 62 -1.13 -6.05 -18.07
N GLU A 63 -1.77 -7.05 -18.68
CA GLU A 63 -1.80 -8.43 -18.18
C GLU A 63 -0.45 -9.17 -18.25
N THR A 64 0.45 -8.71 -19.13
CA THR A 64 1.79 -9.29 -19.28
C THR A 64 2.83 -8.64 -18.37
N GLY A 65 2.48 -7.53 -17.71
CA GLY A 65 3.35 -6.83 -16.78
C GLY A 65 3.30 -7.40 -15.37
N THR A 66 4.10 -6.84 -14.47
CA THR A 66 4.13 -7.23 -13.06
C THR A 66 4.19 -6.00 -12.17
N ILE A 67 3.28 -5.90 -11.20
CA ILE A 67 3.28 -4.86 -10.18
C ILE A 67 3.75 -5.48 -8.86
N VAL A 68 4.71 -4.84 -8.22
CA VAL A 68 5.22 -5.21 -6.91
C VAL A 68 5.04 -4.03 -5.96
N MET A 69 4.60 -4.29 -4.73
CA MET A 69 4.57 -3.31 -3.65
C MET A 69 5.10 -3.93 -2.37
N PRO A 70 5.91 -3.21 -1.57
CA PRO A 70 6.27 -3.69 -0.24
C PRO A 70 5.04 -3.77 0.65
N THR A 71 4.94 -4.84 1.42
CA THR A 71 3.83 -5.13 2.33
C THR A 71 4.35 -5.42 3.73
N HIS A 72 5.27 -4.60 4.23
CA HIS A 72 5.93 -4.82 5.52
C HIS A 72 4.93 -4.79 6.69
N SER A 73 5.18 -5.67 7.67
CA SER A 73 4.39 -5.84 8.90
C SER A 73 5.30 -5.70 10.14
N PRO A 74 5.89 -4.51 10.40
CA PRO A 74 6.82 -4.30 11.53
C PRO A 74 6.25 -4.67 12.91
N GLY A 75 4.94 -4.77 13.08
CA GLY A 75 4.30 -5.27 14.30
C GLY A 75 4.56 -6.76 14.58
N ASN A 76 5.03 -7.54 13.60
CA ASN A 76 5.48 -8.93 13.77
C ASN A 76 6.98 -9.01 14.15
N ARG A 77 7.45 -8.10 15.02
CA ARG A 77 8.84 -8.05 15.45
C ARG A 77 8.96 -8.38 16.94
N ASP A 78 10.16 -8.79 17.38
CA ASP A 78 10.41 -8.97 18.81
C ASP A 78 10.10 -7.66 19.56
N PRO A 79 9.38 -7.73 20.70
CA PRO A 79 8.96 -6.53 21.42
C PRO A 79 10.12 -5.65 21.89
N ALA A 80 11.33 -6.20 22.07
CA ALA A 80 12.54 -5.42 22.38
C ALA A 80 12.96 -4.48 21.25
N ASN A 81 12.49 -4.73 20.03
CA ASN A 81 12.75 -3.89 18.88
C ASN A 81 11.59 -2.92 18.59
N MET A 82 10.50 -2.92 19.35
CA MET A 82 9.39 -1.97 19.13
C MET A 82 9.75 -0.60 19.70
N SER A 83 9.67 0.45 18.86
CA SER A 83 10.14 1.79 19.24
C SER A 83 9.19 2.93 18.87
N ASP A 84 8.11 2.68 18.13
CA ASP A 84 7.16 3.71 17.69
C ASP A 84 5.71 3.18 17.67
N PRO A 85 5.06 3.03 18.84
CA PRO A 85 5.60 3.25 20.19
C PRO A 85 6.33 2.02 20.76
N PRO A 86 7.23 2.19 21.74
CA PRO A 86 7.74 1.07 22.54
C PRO A 86 6.66 0.56 23.51
N ILE A 87 6.77 -0.72 23.90
CA ILE A 87 5.92 -1.32 24.94
C ILE A 87 6.76 -1.59 26.22
N PRO A 88 6.13 -1.69 27.41
CA PRO A 88 6.85 -2.01 28.64
C PRO A 88 7.58 -3.36 28.57
N GLU A 89 8.80 -3.43 29.09
CA GLU A 89 9.58 -4.67 29.16
C GLU A 89 8.84 -5.80 29.91
N SER A 90 8.03 -5.43 30.91
CA SER A 90 7.20 -6.38 31.66
C SER A 90 6.16 -7.10 30.81
N TRP A 91 5.92 -6.67 29.57
CA TRP A 91 4.99 -7.31 28.63
C TRP A 91 5.70 -8.20 27.60
N TYR A 92 7.04 -8.21 27.57
CA TYR A 92 7.78 -8.87 26.49
C TYR A 92 7.51 -10.36 26.39
N ASP A 93 7.52 -11.08 27.52
CA ASP A 93 7.28 -12.52 27.52
C ASP A 93 5.86 -12.86 27.09
N THR A 94 4.86 -12.14 27.61
CA THR A 94 3.46 -12.28 27.16
C THR A 94 3.32 -12.03 25.66
N VAL A 95 3.98 -11.01 25.11
CA VAL A 95 3.92 -10.72 23.67
C VAL A 95 4.58 -11.83 22.87
N ARG A 96 5.76 -12.31 23.26
CA ARG A 96 6.45 -13.41 22.57
C ARG A 96 5.62 -14.70 22.57
N GLU A 97 4.92 -14.99 23.66
CA GLU A 97 4.08 -16.18 23.78
C GLU A 97 2.75 -16.08 23.03
N GLN A 98 2.15 -14.89 22.98
CA GLN A 98 0.77 -14.70 22.51
C GLN A 98 0.67 -14.03 21.14
N MET A 99 1.76 -13.52 20.57
CA MET A 99 1.75 -12.84 19.27
C MET A 99 1.24 -13.79 18.18
N PRO A 100 0.19 -13.41 17.42
CA PRO A 100 -0.26 -14.22 16.30
C PRO A 100 0.84 -14.38 15.25
N PRO A 101 0.99 -15.58 14.66
CA PRO A 101 1.92 -15.77 13.57
C PRO A 101 1.52 -14.90 12.37
N TYR A 102 2.52 -14.49 11.60
CA TYR A 102 2.28 -13.85 10.31
C TYR A 102 1.45 -14.77 9.40
N ARG A 103 0.44 -14.18 8.77
CA ARG A 103 -0.43 -14.86 7.81
C ARG A 103 -0.58 -13.94 6.61
N PRO A 104 0.01 -14.26 5.44
CA PRO A 104 0.07 -13.35 4.30
C PRO A 104 -1.29 -12.79 3.88
N ALA A 105 -2.35 -13.60 3.99
CA ALA A 105 -3.71 -13.23 3.60
C ALA A 105 -4.36 -12.19 4.52
N VAL A 106 -3.99 -12.12 5.81
CA VAL A 106 -4.73 -11.33 6.81
C VAL A 106 -3.88 -10.37 7.62
N THR A 107 -2.57 -10.58 7.78
CA THR A 107 -1.71 -9.66 8.54
C THR A 107 -1.67 -8.32 7.83
N PRO A 108 -2.14 -7.22 8.43
CA PRO A 108 -2.13 -5.92 7.78
C PRO A 108 -0.69 -5.43 7.60
N THR A 109 -0.51 -4.56 6.62
CA THR A 109 0.70 -3.76 6.49
C THR A 109 0.71 -2.64 7.52
N GLN A 110 1.89 -2.14 7.87
CA GLN A 110 2.03 -0.93 8.69
C GLN A 110 3.04 0.00 8.04
N GLY A 111 2.67 1.27 7.90
CA GLY A 111 3.50 2.29 7.24
C GLY A 111 3.58 2.19 5.72
N MET A 112 2.90 1.22 5.08
CA MET A 112 2.94 1.05 3.61
C MET A 112 1.91 1.91 2.86
N GLY A 113 0.87 2.39 3.55
CA GLY A 113 -0.14 3.28 3.00
C GLY A 113 -1.34 2.56 2.35
N ALA A 114 -2.38 3.35 2.05
CA ALA A 114 -3.66 2.84 1.57
C ALA A 114 -3.59 2.10 0.23
N ILE A 115 -2.66 2.50 -0.65
CA ILE A 115 -2.48 1.88 -1.97
C ILE A 115 -1.95 0.45 -1.81
N ALA A 116 -0.90 0.26 -1.01
CA ALA A 116 -0.34 -1.07 -0.75
C ALA A 116 -1.35 -1.98 -0.02
N GLU A 117 -2.13 -1.42 0.93
CA GLU A 117 -3.20 -2.16 1.59
C GLU A 117 -4.28 -2.63 0.62
N CYS A 118 -4.74 -1.74 -0.26
CA CYS A 118 -5.70 -2.10 -1.29
C CYS A 118 -5.11 -3.14 -2.26
N PHE A 119 -3.87 -2.95 -2.70
CA PHE A 119 -3.22 -3.84 -3.64
C PHE A 119 -3.07 -5.26 -3.09
N ARG A 120 -2.66 -5.44 -1.83
CA ARG A 120 -2.46 -6.79 -1.24
C ARG A 120 -3.75 -7.60 -1.08
N SER A 121 -4.92 -6.95 -1.12
CA SER A 121 -6.23 -7.61 -1.04
C SER A 121 -6.82 -7.94 -2.41
N CYS A 122 -6.12 -7.61 -3.51
CA CYS A 122 -6.53 -8.01 -4.85
C CYS A 122 -6.53 -9.54 -5.00
N PRO A 123 -7.59 -10.16 -5.56
CA PRO A 123 -7.70 -11.62 -5.67
C PRO A 123 -6.56 -12.31 -6.44
N ALA A 124 -5.97 -11.65 -7.44
CA ALA A 124 -4.85 -12.17 -8.21
C ALA A 124 -3.47 -11.88 -7.60
N GLY A 125 -3.42 -11.12 -6.50
CA GLY A 125 -2.17 -10.75 -5.83
C GLY A 125 -1.55 -11.94 -5.09
N ARG A 126 -0.23 -12.02 -5.10
CA ARG A 126 0.54 -12.94 -4.24
C ARG A 126 1.35 -12.12 -3.26
N ARG A 127 1.55 -12.66 -2.06
CA ARG A 127 2.38 -12.07 -1.01
C ARG A 127 3.39 -13.09 -0.54
N SER A 128 4.62 -12.67 -0.28
CA SER A 128 5.68 -13.53 0.22
C SER A 128 5.40 -14.01 1.66
N ASP A 129 6.12 -15.05 2.06
CA ASP A 129 5.97 -15.73 3.35
C ASP A 129 6.85 -15.14 4.47
N HIS A 130 7.50 -14.00 4.24
CA HIS A 130 8.29 -13.34 5.29
C HIS A 130 7.37 -12.58 6.27
N PRO A 131 7.54 -12.75 7.60
CA PRO A 131 6.75 -12.06 8.62
C PRO A 131 6.95 -10.55 8.69
#